data_AF-A0A2N8SWM7-F1
#
_entry.id   AF-A0A2N8SWM7-F1
#
_cell.length_a   1.000
_cell.length_b   1.000
_cell.length_c   1.000
_cell.angle_alpha   90.00
_cell.angle_beta   90.00
_cell.angle_gamma   90.00
#
_symmetry.space_group_name_H-M   'P 1'
#
loop_
_entity.id
_entity.type
_entity.pdbx_description
1 polymer ?
#
loop_
_entity_poly.entity_id
_entity_poly.type
_entity_poly.pdbx_seq_one_letter_code
_entity_poly.pdbx_strand_id
1 'polypeptide(L)'
;MNDAISEDDETFAEETLVQAIENQLEAAEPAAAQATLNKLTLVGYERDEIVKLMALVLADEIRQMLEQDRSFDSERYEAMLRNLPDLPQ
;
A
#
# COMPACT_ATOMS: atom_id res chain seq x y z
N MET A 1 -2.66 10.86 27.50
CA MET A 1 -2.38 11.92 26.53
C MET A 1 -3.08 11.50 25.26
N ASN A 2 -4.00 12.31 24.77
CA ASN A 2 -4.77 12.03 23.56
C ASN A 2 -3.96 12.59 22.39
N ASP A 3 -3.15 11.74 21.76
CA ASP A 3 -2.43 12.10 20.53
C ASP A 3 -3.46 12.31 19.43
N ALA A 4 -3.88 13.56 19.24
CA ALA A 4 -4.57 13.97 18.03
C ALA A 4 -3.50 14.03 16.94
N ILE A 5 -3.36 12.94 16.18
CA ILE A 5 -2.66 12.96 14.88
C ILE A 5 -3.30 14.10 14.09
N SER A 6 -2.48 15.05 13.63
CA SER A 6 -3.00 16.19 12.88
C SER A 6 -3.40 15.76 11.46
N GLU A 7 -4.37 16.43 10.85
CA GLU A 7 -4.75 16.18 9.44
C GLU A 7 -3.54 16.32 8.49
N ASP A 8 -2.59 17.19 8.85
CA ASP A 8 -1.33 17.38 8.14
C ASP A 8 -0.43 16.12 8.22
N ASP A 9 -0.36 15.46 9.38
CA ASP A 9 0.44 14.25 9.57
C ASP A 9 -0.16 13.05 8.81
N GLU A 10 -1.48 12.93 8.78
CA GLU A 10 -2.18 11.89 8.02
C GLU A 10 -1.97 12.05 6.51
N THR A 11 -2.09 13.28 6.01
CA THR A 11 -1.84 13.60 4.60
C THR A 11 -0.38 13.33 4.22
N PHE A 12 0.57 13.70 5.09
CA PHE A 12 1.99 13.44 4.87
C PHE A 12 2.30 11.93 4.82
N ALA A 13 1.66 11.14 5.69
CA ALA A 13 1.80 9.69 5.69
C ALA A 13 1.25 9.08 4.39
N GLU A 14 0.07 9.52 3.94
CA GLU A 14 -0.52 9.08 2.66
C GLU A 14 0.42 9.36 1.48
N GLU A 15 0.91 10.60 1.35
CA GLU A 15 1.82 11.00 0.26
C GLU A 15 3.11 10.16 0.26
N THR A 16 3.66 9.90 1.45
CA THR A 16 4.86 9.06 1.60
C THR A 16 4.61 7.62 1.15
N LEU A 17 3.45 7.06 1.48
CA LEU A 17 3.08 5.70 1.09
C LEU A 17 2.83 5.60 -0.42
N VAL A 18 2.14 6.59 -1.00
CA VAL A 18 1.96 6.69 -2.45
C VAL A 18 3.31 6.74 -3.16
N GLN A 19 4.24 7.60 -2.70
CA GLN A 19 5.57 7.69 -3.27
C GLN A 19 6.35 6.35 -3.14
N ALA A 20 6.17 5.62 -2.04
CA ALA A 20 6.77 4.30 -1.87
C ALA A 20 6.25 3.30 -2.91
N ILE A 21 4.94 3.31 -3.20
CA ILE A 21 4.35 2.48 -4.26
C ILE A 21 4.90 2.86 -5.64
N GLU A 22 5.02 4.16 -5.93
CA GLU A 22 5.62 4.64 -7.18
C GLU A 22 7.04 4.11 -7.36
N ASN A 23 7.85 4.18 -6.31
CA ASN A 23 9.21 3.66 -6.33
C ASN A 23 9.24 2.13 -6.54
N GLN A 24 8.30 1.38 -5.97
CA GLN A 24 8.17 -0.07 -6.20
C GLN A 24 7.81 -0.40 -7.65
N LEU A 25 6.91 0.38 -8.25
CA LEU A 25 6.52 0.23 -9.65
C LEU A 25 7.68 0.56 -10.60
N GLU A 26 8.43 1.64 -10.31
CA GLU A 26 9.62 2.02 -11.08
C GLU A 26 10.73 0.95 -10.97
N ALA A 27 10.93 0.40 -9.77
CA ALA A 27 11.89 -0.69 -9.53
C ALA A 27 11.41 -2.05 -10.06
N ALA A 28 10.13 -2.18 -10.44
CA ALA A 28 9.46 -3.45 -10.73
C ALA A 28 9.57 -4.47 -9.59
N GLU A 29 9.67 -4.00 -8.35
CA GLU A 29 9.86 -4.82 -7.15
C GLU A 29 8.93 -4.34 -6.01
N PRO A 30 8.12 -5.24 -5.41
CA PRO A 30 7.97 -6.64 -5.77
C PRO A 30 7.24 -6.81 -7.11
N ALA A 31 7.45 -7.94 -7.80
CA ALA A 31 6.74 -8.25 -9.05
C ALA A 31 5.20 -8.21 -8.90
N ALA A 32 4.71 -8.44 -7.67
CA ALA A 32 3.30 -8.31 -7.32
C ALA A 32 2.76 -6.88 -7.53
N ALA A 33 3.57 -5.83 -7.36
CA ALA A 33 3.15 -4.44 -7.54
C ALA A 33 2.74 -4.18 -9.00
N GLN A 34 3.63 -4.48 -9.95
CA GLN A 34 3.33 -4.32 -11.38
C GLN A 34 2.19 -5.24 -11.84
N ALA A 35 2.14 -6.49 -11.33
CA ALA A 35 1.06 -7.41 -11.66
C ALA A 35 -0.31 -6.90 -11.19
N THR A 36 -0.36 -6.29 -10.00
CA THR A 36 -1.57 -5.70 -9.42
C THR A 36 -2.04 -4.50 -10.23
N LEU A 37 -1.11 -3.60 -10.57
CA LEU A 37 -1.40 -2.46 -11.45
C LEU A 37 -2.00 -2.92 -12.77
N ASN A 38 -1.32 -3.84 -13.47
CA ASN A 38 -1.78 -4.36 -14.76
C ASN A 38 -3.17 -5.00 -14.64
N LYS A 39 -3.39 -5.82 -13.61
CA LYS A 39 -4.67 -6.51 -13.38
C LYS A 39 -5.81 -5.51 -13.22
N LEU A 40 -5.63 -4.47 -12.40
CA LEU A 40 -6.68 -3.50 -12.11
C LEU A 40 -6.91 -2.52 -13.26
N THR A 41 -5.87 -2.14 -14.00
CA THR A 41 -6.04 -1.36 -15.23
C THR A 41 -6.85 -2.14 -16.27
N LEU A 42 -6.64 -3.45 -16.41
CA LEU A 42 -7.41 -4.29 -17.34
C LEU A 42 -8.90 -4.36 -17.01
N VAL A 43 -9.29 -4.23 -15.74
CA VAL A 43 -10.69 -4.19 -15.31
C VAL A 43 -11.27 -2.77 -15.21
N GLY A 44 -10.49 -1.76 -15.60
CA GLY A 44 -10.96 -0.39 -15.82
C GLY A 44 -10.73 0.59 -14.67
N TYR A 45 -9.88 0.27 -13.70
CA TYR A 45 -9.49 1.22 -12.65
C TYR A 45 -8.43 2.20 -13.18
N GLU A 46 -8.54 3.46 -12.74
CA GLU A 46 -7.55 4.49 -13.03
C GLU A 46 -6.26 4.24 -12.24
N ARG A 47 -5.11 4.58 -12.84
CA ARG A 47 -3.80 4.34 -12.24
C ARG A 47 -3.68 4.96 -10.84
N ASP A 48 -4.13 6.20 -10.70
CA ASP A 48 -4.02 6.94 -9.43
C ASP A 48 -4.88 6.28 -8.33
N GLU A 49 -6.04 5.71 -8.69
CA GLU A 49 -6.86 4.95 -7.76
C GLU A 49 -6.18 3.64 -7.35
N ILE A 50 -5.58 2.94 -8.30
CA ILE A 50 -4.85 1.69 -8.03
C ILE A 50 -3.67 1.94 -7.10
N VAL A 51 -2.88 2.99 -7.34
CA VAL A 51 -1.73 3.35 -6.50
C VAL A 51 -2.19 3.67 -5.08
N LYS A 52 -3.32 4.37 -4.91
CA LYS A 52 -3.92 4.61 -3.59
C LYS A 52 -4.35 3.32 -2.88
N LEU A 53 -4.98 2.39 -3.60
CA LEU A 53 -5.36 1.09 -3.02
C LEU A 53 -4.11 0.28 -2.59
N MET A 54 -3.05 0.32 -3.39
CA MET A 54 -1.77 -0.31 -3.05
C MET A 54 -1.12 0.36 -1.82
N ALA A 55 -1.23 1.69 -1.70
CA ALA A 55 -0.74 2.43 -0.54
C ALA A 55 -1.49 2.05 0.74
N LEU A 56 -2.81 1.80 0.66
CA LEU A 56 -3.59 1.29 1.79
C LEU A 56 -3.14 -0.10 2.24
N VAL A 57 -2.80 -0.98 1.30
CA VAL A 57 -2.22 -2.30 1.60
C VAL A 57 -0.86 -2.17 2.29
N LEU A 58 -0.01 -1.26 1.81
CA LEU A 58 1.28 -0.99 2.45
C LEU A 58 1.12 -0.41 3.87
N ALA A 59 0.16 0.50 4.05
CA ALA A 59 -0.18 1.07 5.35
C ALA A 59 -0.60 -0.01 6.35
N ASP A 60 -1.43 -0.97 5.91
CA ASP A 60 -1.85 -2.07 6.77
C ASP A 60 -0.67 -2.95 7.21
N GLU A 61 0.23 -3.29 6.28
CA GLU A 61 1.41 -4.07 6.62
C GLU A 61 2.31 -3.33 7.63
N ILE A 62 2.55 -2.04 7.42
CA ILE A 62 3.34 -1.21 8.34
C ILE A 62 2.64 -1.12 9.71
N ARG A 63 1.33 -0.92 9.75
CA ARG A 63 0.56 -0.89 11.00
C ARG A 63 0.73 -2.19 11.77
N GLN A 64 0.51 -3.34 11.11
CA GLN A 64 0.62 -4.65 11.78
C GLN A 64 2.07 -4.98 12.16
N MET A 65 3.06 -4.53 11.38
CA MET A 65 4.47 -4.61 11.73
C MET A 65 4.76 -3.89 13.06
N LEU A 66 4.23 -2.68 13.23
CA LEU A 66 4.38 -1.87 14.44
C LEU A 66 3.60 -2.43 15.63
N GLU A 67 2.34 -2.83 15.42
CA GLU A 67 1.48 -3.37 16.48
C GLU A 67 1.98 -4.69 17.06
N GLN A 68 2.59 -5.54 16.21
CA GLN A 68 3.08 -6.86 16.59
C GLN A 68 4.57 -6.87 16.93
N ASP A 69 5.25 -5.71 16.87
CA ASP A 69 6.71 -5.56 17.04
C ASP A 69 7.49 -6.60 16.21
N ARG A 70 7.12 -6.72 14.94
CA ARG A 70 7.72 -7.68 13.99
C ARG A 70 8.43 -6.98 12.84
N SER A 71 9.19 -7.72 12.06
CA SER A 71 9.72 -7.23 10.79
C SER A 71 8.63 -7.21 9.70
N PHE A 72 8.84 -6.39 8.67
CA PHE A 72 7.97 -6.32 7.50
C PHE A 72 7.84 -7.71 6.84
N ASP A 73 6.62 -8.13 6.56
CA ASP A 73 6.33 -9.43 5.93
C ASP A 73 6.00 -9.21 4.45
N SER A 74 7.02 -9.40 3.62
CA SER A 74 6.89 -9.26 2.17
C SER A 74 5.93 -10.27 1.55
N GLU A 75 5.86 -11.50 2.07
CA GLU A 75 4.96 -12.52 1.52
C GLU A 75 3.50 -12.12 1.76
N ARG A 76 3.20 -11.63 2.97
CA ARG A 76 1.88 -11.14 3.32
C ARG A 76 1.51 -9.89 2.53
N TYR A 77 2.43 -8.94 2.43
CA TYR A 77 2.25 -7.73 1.61
C TYR A 77 1.92 -8.08 0.15
N GLU A 78 2.70 -8.96 -0.48
CA GLU A 78 2.44 -9.36 -1.85
C GLU A 78 1.13 -10.12 -2.02
N ALA A 79 0.72 -10.92 -1.03
CA ALA A 79 -0.58 -11.60 -1.04
C ALA A 79 -1.73 -10.59 -1.01
N MET A 80 -1.64 -9.56 -0.16
CA MET A 80 -2.63 -8.49 -0.08
C MET A 80 -2.70 -7.66 -1.38
N LEU A 81 -1.54 -7.31 -1.98
CA LEU A 81 -1.51 -6.62 -3.28
C LEU A 81 -2.28 -7.42 -4.35
N ARG A 82 -2.01 -8.72 -4.45
CA ARG A 82 -2.70 -9.60 -5.41
C ARG A 82 -4.21 -9.72 -5.14
N ASN A 83 -4.66 -9.45 -3.91
CA ASN A 83 -6.07 -9.51 -3.53
C ASN A 83 -6.87 -8.25 -3.91
N LEU A 84 -6.21 -7.13 -4.23
CA LEU A 84 -6.91 -5.91 -4.63
C LEU A 84 -7.88 -6.14 -5.80
N PRO A 85 -9.08 -5.52 -5.81
CA PRO A 85 -9.46 -4.34 -5.01
C PRO A 85 -9.96 -4.66 -3.59
N ASP A 86 -10.02 -5.92 -3.18
CA ASP A 86 -10.46 -6.31 -1.83
C ASP A 86 -9.38 -5.94 -0.80
N LEU A 87 -9.67 -4.93 0.02
CA LEU A 87 -8.78 -4.42 1.06
C LEU A 87 -8.68 -5.36 2.27
N PRO A 88 -7.55 -5.35 3.00
CA PRO A 88 -7.43 -6.07 4.27
C PRO A 88 -8.44 -5.53 5.31
N GLN A 89 -8.96 -6.43 6.15
CA GLN A 89 -9.92 -6.17 7.23
C GLN A 89 -9.25 -6.19 8.60
#